data_AF-A0A2C1D3F8-F1
#
_entry.id   AF-A0A2C1D3F8-F1
#
_cell.length_a   1.000
_cell.length_b   1.000
_cell.length_c   1.000
_cell.angle_alpha   90.00
_cell.angle_beta   90.00
_cell.angle_gamma   90.00
#
_symmetry.space_group_name_H-M   'P 1'
#
loop_
_entity.id
_entity.type
_entity.pdbx_description
1 polymer ?
#
loop_
_entity_poly.entity_id
_entity_poly.type
_entity_poly.pdbx_seq_one_letter_code
_entity_poly.pdbx_strand_id
1 'polypeptide(L)'
;MLNIKSEERNVSDITFEELFKRNYVYVVKQILWIIKEQTIAEELAQEVFLQLYRTDWKEVENLRGWLIKSSTYVAYNYIRSEKRHQARVDKEIQYQEIQNDSSGLDMKSDGKINGQQEENPEYNTKNGMFSQLAFIQGTDSLPFELMAEGIKLEHVSIRDKDRPEGVITFVEGHEGKGSFKQPLTLDVNINKIGKVAGFWKGQIQIDPAKLKNKTN
;
A
#
# COMPACT_ATOMS: atom_id res chain seq x y z
N MET A 1 46.30 -62.00 10.38
CA MET A 1 45.75 -61.22 11.51
C MET A 1 45.82 -59.75 11.10
N LEU A 2 44.70 -59.17 10.65
CA LEU A 2 44.64 -57.82 10.11
C LEU A 2 44.58 -56.82 11.27
N ASN A 3 45.58 -55.93 11.32
CA ASN A 3 45.71 -54.88 12.32
C ASN A 3 44.83 -53.69 11.91
N ILE A 4 43.60 -53.64 12.42
CA ILE A 4 42.71 -52.49 12.23
C ILE A 4 43.15 -51.43 13.23
N LYS A 5 43.94 -50.45 12.78
CA LYS A 5 44.10 -49.20 13.52
C LYS A 5 42.74 -48.51 13.55
N SER A 6 42.13 -48.46 14.73
CA SER A 6 40.99 -47.59 15.01
C SER A 6 41.46 -46.14 14.88
N GLU A 7 41.12 -45.50 13.76
CA GLU A 7 41.22 -44.06 13.59
C GLU A 7 40.35 -43.38 14.64
N GLU A 8 40.98 -42.87 15.69
CA GLU A 8 40.38 -41.92 16.62
C GLU A 8 39.99 -40.65 15.83
N ARG A 9 38.70 -40.52 15.52
CA ARG A 9 38.16 -39.27 14.98
C ARG A 9 38.31 -38.18 16.04
N ASN A 10 39.23 -37.25 15.80
CA ASN A 10 39.39 -36.02 16.58
C ASN A 10 38.03 -35.28 16.66
N VAL A 11 37.61 -34.89 17.87
CA VAL A 11 36.26 -34.37 18.18
C VAL A 11 36.11 -32.87 17.83
N SER A 12 36.97 -32.27 17.00
CA SER A 12 37.10 -30.81 16.92
C SER A 12 37.21 -30.19 15.53
N ASP A 13 36.42 -30.63 14.54
CA ASP A 13 36.29 -29.86 13.30
C ASP A 13 34.86 -29.94 12.76
N ILE A 14 33.92 -29.32 13.49
CA ILE A 14 32.58 -29.10 12.93
C ILE A 14 32.72 -28.15 11.74
N THR A 15 32.01 -28.43 10.65
CA THR A 15 31.99 -27.50 9.52
C THR A 15 31.02 -26.35 9.80
N PHE A 16 31.20 -25.21 9.13
CA PHE A 16 30.23 -24.12 9.19
C PHE A 16 28.83 -24.57 8.72
N GLU A 17 28.76 -25.46 7.73
CA GLU A 17 27.51 -26.04 7.24
C GLU A 17 26.77 -26.82 8.34
N GLU A 18 27.49 -27.65 9.09
CA GLU A 18 26.91 -28.39 10.21
C GLU A 18 26.43 -27.47 11.33
N LEU A 19 27.22 -26.43 11.64
CA LEU A 19 26.85 -25.40 12.60
C LEU A 19 25.57 -24.68 12.14
N PHE A 20 25.52 -24.27 10.88
CA PHE A 20 24.36 -23.62 10.27
C PHE A 20 23.12 -24.52 10.39
N LYS A 21 23.19 -25.77 9.90
CA LYS A 21 22.06 -26.72 9.93
C LYS A 21 21.54 -26.97 11.34
N ARG A 22 22.42 -27.03 12.34
CA ARG A 22 22.04 -27.23 13.75
C ARG A 22 21.34 -26.02 14.36
N ASN A 23 21.71 -24.80 13.97
CA ASN A 23 21.27 -23.58 14.64
C ASN A 23 20.23 -22.76 13.86
N TYR A 24 20.08 -22.99 12.55
CA TYR A 24 19.23 -22.17 11.68
C TYR A 24 17.80 -22.03 12.18
N VAL A 25 17.15 -23.16 12.51
CA VAL A 25 15.76 -23.16 13.00
C VAL A 25 15.60 -22.35 14.29
N TYR A 26 16.61 -22.34 15.17
CA TYR A 26 16.56 -21.58 16.42
C TYR A 26 16.72 -20.08 16.18
N VAL A 27 17.62 -19.69 15.27
CA VAL A 27 17.81 -18.29 14.85
C VAL A 27 16.54 -17.76 14.19
N VAL A 28 15.97 -18.51 13.24
CA VAL A 28 14.71 -18.14 12.58
C VAL A 28 13.60 -17.98 13.61
N LYS A 29 13.42 -18.94 14.53
CA LYS A 29 12.41 -18.83 15.59
C LYS A 29 12.62 -17.58 16.45
N GLN A 30 13.85 -17.31 16.87
CA GLN A 30 14.17 -16.14 17.69
C GLN A 30 13.79 -14.83 16.99
N ILE A 31 14.09 -14.70 15.71
CA ILE A 31 13.76 -13.51 14.91
C ILE A 31 12.25 -13.45 14.66
N LEU A 32 11.62 -14.57 14.35
CA LEU A 32 10.17 -14.69 14.13
C LEU A 32 9.38 -14.22 15.34
N TRP A 33 9.86 -14.48 16.56
CA TRP A 33 9.22 -13.98 17.79
C TRP A 33 9.18 -12.44 17.85
N ILE A 34 10.10 -11.74 17.19
CA ILE A 34 10.18 -10.27 17.17
C ILE A 34 9.42 -9.71 15.96
N ILE A 35 9.68 -10.25 14.77
CA ILE A 35 9.18 -9.73 13.50
C ILE A 35 7.75 -10.18 13.20
N LYS A 36 7.34 -11.36 13.68
CA LYS A 36 6.04 -12.00 13.42
C LYS A 36 5.74 -12.30 11.95
N GLU A 37 6.75 -12.29 11.09
CA GLU A 37 6.65 -12.66 9.67
C GLU A 37 7.73 -13.69 9.29
N GLN A 38 7.31 -14.81 8.72
CA GLN A 38 8.18 -15.96 8.44
C GLN A 38 9.25 -15.63 7.39
N THR A 39 8.86 -15.07 6.25
CA THR A 39 9.76 -14.79 5.12
C THR A 39 10.88 -13.83 5.54
N ILE A 40 10.54 -12.73 6.21
CA ILE A 40 11.53 -11.78 6.73
C ILE A 40 12.41 -12.44 7.79
N ALA A 41 11.84 -13.26 8.70
CA ALA A 41 12.63 -13.92 9.72
C ALA A 41 13.71 -14.85 9.14
N GLU A 42 13.40 -15.54 8.03
CA GLU A 42 14.36 -16.38 7.31
C GLU A 42 15.44 -15.56 6.59
N GLU A 43 15.09 -14.46 5.94
CA GLU A 43 16.05 -13.54 5.31
C GLU A 43 17.02 -12.95 6.34
N LEU A 44 16.50 -12.44 7.45
CA LEU A 44 17.33 -11.88 8.52
C LEU A 44 18.18 -12.96 9.20
N ALA A 45 17.69 -14.20 9.29
CA ALA A 45 18.50 -15.31 9.80
C ALA A 45 19.69 -15.60 8.87
N GLN A 46 19.51 -15.53 7.55
CA GLN A 46 20.62 -15.67 6.60
C GLN A 46 21.68 -14.59 6.84
N GLU A 47 21.28 -13.33 7.02
CA GLU A 47 22.21 -12.23 7.33
C GLU A 47 22.98 -12.48 8.64
N VAL A 48 22.35 -13.02 9.69
CA VAL A 48 23.05 -13.39 10.94
C VAL A 48 24.15 -14.42 10.70
N PHE A 49 23.88 -15.44 9.87
CA PHE A 49 24.89 -16.44 9.53
C PHE A 49 25.97 -15.90 8.59
N LEU A 50 25.64 -14.98 7.68
CA LEU A 50 26.65 -14.28 6.88
C LEU A 50 27.60 -13.44 7.77
N GLN A 51 27.06 -12.74 8.77
CA GLN A 51 27.87 -12.02 9.77
C GLN A 51 28.76 -12.97 10.56
N LEU A 52 28.21 -14.13 10.96
CA LEU A 52 28.96 -15.15 11.68
C LEU A 52 30.09 -15.71 10.82
N TYR A 53 29.85 -15.98 9.54
CA TYR A 53 30.84 -16.51 8.60
C TYR A 53 31.99 -15.54 8.34
N ARG A 54 31.69 -14.24 8.32
CA ARG A 54 32.70 -13.16 8.20
C ARG A 54 33.50 -12.95 9.49
N THR A 55 33.00 -13.46 10.61
CA THR A 55 33.71 -13.47 11.89
C THR A 55 34.52 -14.78 11.98
N ASP A 56 35.65 -14.79 12.69
CA ASP A 56 36.31 -16.06 13.01
C ASP A 56 35.50 -16.82 14.06
N TRP A 57 34.42 -17.46 13.60
CA TRP A 57 33.41 -18.08 14.46
C TRP A 57 33.96 -19.23 15.30
N LYS A 58 35.12 -19.79 14.92
CA LYS A 58 35.82 -20.82 15.71
C LYS A 58 36.41 -20.24 17.00
N GLU A 59 36.67 -18.94 17.05
CA GLU A 59 37.16 -18.23 18.23
C GLU A 59 36.03 -17.68 19.13
N VAL A 60 34.76 -17.83 18.72
CA VAL A 60 33.62 -17.34 19.50
C VAL A 60 33.36 -18.26 20.70
N GLU A 61 33.81 -17.81 21.88
CA GLU A 61 33.69 -18.54 23.15
C GLU A 61 32.25 -18.99 23.47
N ASN A 62 31.26 -18.12 23.22
CA ASN A 62 29.84 -18.44 23.41
C ASN A 62 29.03 -18.20 22.13
N LEU A 63 29.08 -19.19 21.24
CA LEU A 63 28.37 -19.17 19.97
C LEU A 63 26.86 -18.93 20.11
N ARG A 64 26.21 -19.58 21.08
CA ARG A 64 24.77 -19.46 21.29
C ARG A 64 24.39 -18.05 21.74
N GLY A 65 25.16 -17.47 22.67
CA GLY A 65 24.98 -16.11 23.12
C GLY A 65 25.18 -15.10 21.99
N TRP A 66 26.20 -15.34 21.15
CA TRP A 66 26.44 -14.52 19.95
C TRP A 66 25.24 -14.58 18.99
N LEU A 67 24.74 -15.77 18.67
CA LEU A 67 23.59 -15.95 17.77
C LEU A 67 22.33 -15.25 18.28
N ILE A 68 22.00 -15.37 19.57
CA ILE A 68 20.85 -14.70 20.17
C ILE A 68 21.00 -13.18 20.04
N LYS A 69 22.17 -12.64 20.41
CA LYS A 69 22.45 -11.20 20.36
C LYS A 69 22.35 -10.66 18.93
N SER A 70 22.99 -11.32 17.96
CA SER A 70 22.96 -10.92 16.55
C SER A 70 21.56 -11.01 15.96
N SER A 71 20.80 -12.06 16.28
CA SER A 71 19.39 -12.21 15.87
C SER A 71 18.53 -11.05 16.34
N THR A 72 18.64 -10.71 17.63
CA THR A 72 17.91 -9.57 18.20
C THR A 72 18.33 -8.26 17.56
N TYR A 73 19.63 -8.05 17.34
CA TYR A 73 20.16 -6.84 16.73
C TYR A 73 19.64 -6.62 15.31
N VAL A 74 19.74 -7.65 14.46
CA VAL A 74 19.27 -7.60 13.06
C VAL A 74 17.76 -7.35 12.99
N ALA A 75 16.97 -8.02 13.86
CA ALA A 75 15.52 -7.81 13.93
C ALA A 75 15.14 -6.36 14.30
N TYR A 76 15.77 -5.79 15.32
CA TYR A 76 15.49 -4.39 15.71
C TYR A 76 15.96 -3.38 14.67
N ASN A 77 17.08 -3.64 14.01
CA ASN A 77 17.55 -2.81 12.91
C ASN A 77 16.57 -2.81 11.74
N TYR A 78 16.04 -3.97 11.38
CA TYR A 78 14.99 -4.10 10.38
C TYR A 78 13.74 -3.28 10.74
N ILE A 79 13.22 -3.43 11.97
CA ILE A 79 12.07 -2.62 12.42
C ILE A 79 12.36 -1.11 12.33
N ARG A 80 13.58 -0.70 12.66
CA ARG A 80 13.98 0.71 12.57
C ARG A 80 14.12 1.19 11.12
N SER A 81 14.62 0.36 10.19
CA SER A 81 14.64 0.72 8.77
C SER A 81 13.23 0.85 8.22
N GLU A 82 12.35 -0.10 8.52
CA GLU A 82 10.96 -0.07 8.08
C GLU A 82 10.21 1.16 8.59
N LYS A 83 10.38 1.51 9.87
CA LYS A 83 9.79 2.75 10.41
C LYS A 83 10.30 4.01 9.71
N ARG A 84 11.58 4.05 9.32
CA ARG A 84 12.14 5.19 8.57
C ARG A 84 11.63 5.22 7.14
N HIS A 85 11.47 4.05 6.51
CA HIS A 85 10.86 3.94 5.19
C HIS A 85 9.41 4.41 5.24
N GLN A 86 8.61 3.89 6.18
CA GLN A 86 7.23 4.32 6.38
C GLN A 86 7.15 5.81 6.68
N ALA A 87 8.00 6.37 7.55
CA ALA A 87 8.01 7.81 7.80
C ALA A 87 8.39 8.64 6.56
N ARG A 88 9.19 8.11 5.63
CA ARG A 88 9.46 8.76 4.34
C ARG A 88 8.24 8.69 3.42
N VAL A 89 7.58 7.53 3.35
CA VAL A 89 6.34 7.33 2.58
C VAL A 89 5.23 8.24 3.12
N ASP A 90 5.00 8.25 4.44
CA ASP A 90 4.03 9.10 5.10
C ASP A 90 4.34 10.58 4.86
N LYS A 91 5.62 10.97 4.94
CA LYS A 91 6.05 12.32 4.58
C LYS A 91 5.75 12.61 3.10
N GLU A 92 6.12 11.73 2.19
CA GLU A 92 5.86 11.92 0.76
C GLU A 92 4.36 12.04 0.44
N ILE A 93 3.52 11.26 1.13
CA ILE A 93 2.05 11.35 1.05
C ILE A 93 1.55 12.68 1.65
N GLN A 94 2.07 13.11 2.81
CA GLN A 94 1.70 14.36 3.48
C GLN A 94 2.12 15.62 2.71
N TYR A 95 3.16 15.55 1.87
CA TYR A 95 3.70 16.71 1.14
C TYR A 95 3.22 16.83 -0.32
N GLN A 96 2.42 15.88 -0.82
CA GLN A 96 1.61 16.17 -2.01
C GLN A 96 0.44 17.04 -1.57
N GLU A 97 0.69 18.34 -1.39
CA GLU A 97 -0.38 19.31 -1.20
C GLU A 97 -1.36 19.17 -2.36
N ILE A 98 -2.58 18.71 -2.07
CA ILE A 98 -3.68 18.67 -3.03
C ILE A 98 -4.04 20.13 -3.34
N GLN A 99 -3.37 20.68 -4.35
CA GLN A 99 -3.57 22.06 -4.77
C GLN A 99 -4.62 22.09 -5.86
N ASN A 100 -5.81 22.54 -5.49
CA ASN A 100 -6.85 22.86 -6.46
C ASN A 100 -6.47 24.13 -7.24
N ASP A 101 -6.81 24.17 -8.53
CA ASP A 101 -6.71 25.41 -9.29
C ASP A 101 -7.93 26.28 -9.04
N SER A 102 -7.80 27.20 -8.10
CA SER A 102 -8.83 28.21 -7.82
C SER A 102 -8.68 29.50 -8.64
N SER A 103 -7.76 29.54 -9.62
CA SER A 103 -7.50 30.77 -10.37
C SER A 103 -8.75 31.24 -11.12
N GLY A 104 -9.09 32.51 -10.93
CA GLY A 104 -10.25 33.13 -11.59
C GLY A 104 -11.62 32.72 -11.01
N LEU A 105 -11.66 31.96 -9.92
CA LEU A 105 -12.90 31.64 -9.20
C LEU A 105 -13.16 32.67 -8.09
N ASP A 106 -14.42 33.04 -7.92
CA ASP A 106 -14.86 33.82 -6.75
C ASP A 106 -14.99 32.90 -5.54
N MET A 107 -13.94 32.82 -4.71
CA MET A 107 -13.87 31.84 -3.63
C MET A 107 -14.78 32.22 -2.45
N LYS A 108 -15.56 31.25 -1.99
CA LYS A 108 -16.33 31.30 -0.74
C LYS A 108 -15.51 30.76 0.44
N SER A 109 -14.73 29.70 0.23
CA SER A 109 -13.85 29.08 1.23
C SER A 109 -12.71 28.35 0.52
N ASP A 110 -11.51 28.36 1.10
CA ASP A 110 -10.38 27.56 0.61
C ASP A 110 -10.33 26.16 1.22
N GLY A 111 -11.17 25.84 2.21
CA GLY A 111 -11.25 24.54 2.86
C GLY A 111 -10.00 24.17 3.69
N LYS A 112 -9.16 25.14 4.05
CA LYS A 112 -7.91 24.89 4.78
C LYS A 112 -8.05 25.15 6.28
N ILE A 113 -7.49 24.26 7.10
CA ILE A 113 -7.36 24.44 8.55
C ILE A 113 -5.88 24.32 8.90
N ASN A 114 -5.32 25.30 9.62
CA ASN A 114 -3.89 25.37 9.96
C ASN A 114 -2.94 25.21 8.75
N GLY A 115 -3.37 25.63 7.57
CA GLY A 115 -2.62 25.51 6.32
C GLY A 115 -2.73 24.15 5.62
N GLN A 116 -3.41 23.17 6.20
CA GLN A 116 -3.68 21.87 5.59
C GLN A 116 -5.07 21.84 4.95
N GLN A 117 -5.19 21.15 3.80
CA GLN A 117 -6.47 20.98 3.10
C GLN A 117 -7.32 19.94 3.82
N GLU A 118 -8.45 20.36 4.41
CA GLU A 118 -9.36 19.47 5.18
C GLU A 118 -10.71 19.30 4.49
N GLU A 119 -11.19 20.34 3.79
CA GLU A 119 -12.44 20.31 3.01
C GLU A 119 -12.18 20.69 1.54
N ASN A 120 -13.08 20.36 0.62
CA ASN A 120 -12.95 20.84 -0.76
C ASN A 120 -13.17 22.37 -0.80
N PRO A 121 -12.38 23.14 -1.59
CA PRO A 121 -12.61 24.56 -1.74
C PRO A 121 -14.01 24.85 -2.28
N GLU A 122 -14.64 25.93 -1.82
CA GLU A 122 -15.95 26.37 -2.28
C GLU A 122 -15.83 27.69 -3.03
N TYR A 123 -16.59 27.84 -4.12
CA TYR A 123 -16.63 29.06 -4.93
C TYR A 123 -18.07 29.44 -5.30
N ASN A 124 -18.31 30.72 -5.49
CA ASN A 124 -19.58 31.25 -5.98
C ASN A 124 -19.68 31.08 -7.50
N THR A 125 -20.80 30.55 -7.94
CA THR A 125 -21.18 30.45 -9.35
C THR A 125 -21.79 31.78 -9.82
N LYS A 126 -21.79 32.01 -11.14
CA LYS A 126 -22.37 33.22 -11.75
C LYS A 126 -23.85 33.45 -11.42
N ASN A 127 -24.57 32.40 -11.03
CA ASN A 127 -25.99 32.44 -10.70
C ASN A 127 -26.25 32.75 -9.22
N GLY A 128 -25.22 33.07 -8.44
CA GLY A 128 -25.32 33.38 -7.00
C GLY A 128 -25.45 32.16 -6.08
N MET A 129 -25.39 30.93 -6.62
CA MET A 129 -25.23 29.70 -5.83
C MET A 129 -23.74 29.43 -5.60
N PHE A 130 -23.39 28.56 -4.65
CA PHE A 130 -22.00 28.10 -4.48
C PHE A 130 -21.83 26.65 -4.97
N SER A 131 -20.60 26.26 -5.30
CA SER A 131 -20.22 24.91 -5.67
C SER A 131 -18.89 24.52 -5.04
N GLN A 132 -18.63 23.22 -4.93
CA GLN A 132 -17.35 22.69 -4.45
C GLN A 132 -16.43 22.37 -5.62
N LEU A 133 -15.18 22.76 -5.48
CA LEU A 133 -14.13 22.52 -6.46
C LEU A 133 -13.57 21.11 -6.26
N ALA A 134 -13.86 20.22 -7.20
CA ALA A 134 -13.28 18.89 -7.22
C ALA A 134 -11.81 18.94 -7.69
N PHE A 135 -10.98 18.06 -7.10
CA PHE A 135 -9.58 17.92 -7.51
C PHE A 135 -9.42 17.37 -8.93
N ILE A 136 -10.30 16.44 -9.33
CA ILE A 136 -10.37 15.90 -10.70
C ILE A 136 -11.57 16.53 -11.40
N GLN A 137 -11.37 17.05 -12.61
CA GLN A 137 -12.40 17.77 -13.36
C GLN A 137 -12.54 17.22 -14.78
N GLY A 138 -13.76 17.33 -15.33
CA GLY A 138 -14.10 17.08 -16.73
C GLY A 138 -14.44 18.39 -17.46
N THR A 139 -14.71 18.33 -18.77
CA THR A 139 -14.99 19.53 -19.59
C THR A 139 -16.37 20.13 -19.28
N ASP A 140 -17.41 19.30 -19.23
CA ASP A 140 -18.80 19.77 -19.25
C ASP A 140 -19.69 19.07 -18.21
N SER A 141 -19.12 18.18 -17.40
CA SER A 141 -19.84 17.41 -16.39
C SER A 141 -18.86 16.75 -15.40
N LEU A 142 -19.31 15.70 -14.75
CA LEU A 142 -18.49 14.83 -13.92
C LEU A 142 -17.39 14.18 -14.80
N PRO A 143 -16.15 14.06 -14.30
CA PRO A 143 -15.07 13.37 -15.01
C PRO A 143 -15.30 11.86 -15.19
N PHE A 144 -16.41 11.35 -14.68
CA PHE A 144 -16.79 9.95 -14.65
C PHE A 144 -18.24 9.80 -15.10
N GLU A 145 -18.48 8.93 -16.07
CA GLU A 145 -19.81 8.64 -16.59
C GLU A 145 -20.04 7.13 -16.63
N LEU A 146 -21.17 6.68 -16.09
CA LEU A 146 -21.56 5.28 -16.17
C LEU A 146 -22.40 5.07 -17.42
N MET A 147 -21.95 4.15 -18.25
CA MET A 147 -22.55 3.83 -19.53
C MET A 147 -23.05 2.39 -19.52
N ALA A 148 -24.14 2.13 -20.24
CA ALA A 148 -24.66 0.80 -20.51
C ALA A 148 -24.89 0.66 -22.02
N GLU A 149 -24.29 -0.36 -22.63
CA GLU A 149 -24.34 -0.57 -24.09
C GLU A 149 -23.94 0.67 -24.92
N GLY A 150 -23.00 1.48 -24.39
CA GLY A 150 -22.53 2.72 -25.02
C GLY A 150 -23.44 3.94 -24.82
N ILE A 151 -24.51 3.82 -24.03
CA ILE A 151 -25.45 4.90 -23.72
C ILE A 151 -25.24 5.35 -22.27
N LYS A 152 -25.17 6.67 -22.05
CA LYS A 152 -25.04 7.27 -20.71
C LYS A 152 -26.27 6.98 -19.87
N LEU A 153 -26.06 6.56 -18.62
CA LEU A 153 -27.13 6.36 -17.66
C LEU A 153 -27.51 7.68 -16.98
N GLU A 154 -28.65 8.26 -17.35
CA GLU A 154 -29.11 9.57 -16.88
C GLU A 154 -29.69 9.58 -15.46
N HIS A 155 -30.28 8.46 -15.01
CA HIS A 155 -30.91 8.35 -13.68
C HIS A 155 -29.98 7.71 -12.65
N VAL A 156 -28.68 7.97 -12.77
CA VAL A 156 -27.64 7.48 -11.86
C VAL A 156 -26.94 8.67 -11.22
N SER A 157 -26.83 8.67 -9.90
CA SER A 157 -26.13 9.70 -9.14
C SER A 157 -24.84 9.16 -8.51
N ILE A 158 -23.89 10.05 -8.24
CA ILE A 158 -22.73 9.75 -7.40
C ILE A 158 -23.11 10.06 -5.95
N ARG A 159 -22.79 9.16 -5.03
CA ARG A 159 -22.97 9.40 -3.60
C ARG A 159 -21.79 10.22 -3.07
N ASP A 160 -22.07 11.44 -2.65
CA ASP A 160 -21.08 12.29 -1.98
C ASP A 160 -20.75 11.75 -0.57
N LYS A 161 -19.45 11.81 -0.21
CA LYS A 161 -18.89 11.46 1.11
C LYS A 161 -18.82 9.98 1.48
N ASP A 162 -18.74 9.07 0.51
CA ASP A 162 -18.46 7.67 0.84
C ASP A 162 -17.05 7.49 1.39
N ARG A 163 -16.96 6.75 2.50
CA ARG A 163 -15.71 6.32 3.11
C ARG A 163 -15.48 4.83 2.80
N PRO A 164 -14.23 4.40 2.57
CA PRO A 164 -12.99 5.17 2.67
C PRO A 164 -12.74 6.11 1.49
N GLU A 165 -11.86 7.09 1.68
CA GLU A 165 -11.43 8.05 0.64
C GLU A 165 -10.98 7.33 -0.64
N GLY A 166 -11.31 7.91 -1.79
CA GLY A 166 -10.99 7.34 -3.10
C GLY A 166 -12.01 6.33 -3.65
N VAL A 167 -13.15 6.13 -2.97
CA VAL A 167 -14.28 5.33 -3.48
C VAL A 167 -15.30 6.25 -4.17
N ILE A 168 -15.73 5.85 -5.37
CA ILE A 168 -16.84 6.48 -6.09
C ILE A 168 -17.99 5.47 -6.14
N THR A 169 -19.14 5.85 -5.60
CA THR A 169 -20.34 5.00 -5.58
C THR A 169 -21.40 5.59 -6.49
N PHE A 170 -21.88 4.78 -7.42
CA PHE A 170 -23.03 5.08 -8.27
C PHE A 170 -24.31 4.50 -7.68
N VAL A 171 -25.39 5.26 -7.70
CA VAL A 171 -26.70 4.88 -7.15
C VAL A 171 -27.79 5.09 -8.19
N GLU A 172 -28.63 4.08 -8.40
CA GLU A 172 -29.82 4.21 -9.26
C GLU A 172 -30.90 5.06 -8.58
N GLY A 173 -31.40 6.06 -9.30
CA GLY A 173 -32.61 6.78 -8.95
C GLY A 173 -33.87 5.93 -9.18
N HIS A 174 -35.01 6.40 -8.69
CA HIS A 174 -36.29 5.70 -8.82
C HIS A 174 -36.66 5.40 -10.28
N GLU A 175 -36.36 6.33 -11.20
CA GLU A 175 -36.61 6.21 -12.65
C GLU A 175 -35.57 5.35 -13.39
N GLY A 176 -34.42 5.09 -12.76
CA GLY A 176 -33.31 4.29 -13.30
C GLY A 176 -33.25 2.86 -12.77
N LYS A 177 -34.34 2.36 -12.17
CA LYS A 177 -34.33 1.06 -11.50
C LYS A 177 -33.99 -0.08 -12.48
N GLY A 178 -32.87 -0.75 -12.25
CA GLY A 178 -32.39 -1.87 -13.06
C GLY A 178 -31.40 -1.50 -14.17
N SER A 179 -30.97 -0.24 -14.27
CA SER A 179 -29.94 0.22 -15.20
C SER A 179 -28.59 -0.49 -15.04
N PHE A 180 -28.29 -1.07 -13.88
CA PHE A 180 -27.02 -1.77 -13.61
C PHE A 180 -26.97 -3.23 -14.11
N LYS A 181 -28.07 -3.76 -14.68
CA LYS A 181 -28.17 -5.17 -15.10
C LYS A 181 -27.44 -5.51 -16.41
N GLN A 182 -26.98 -4.50 -17.14
CA GLN A 182 -26.32 -4.64 -18.44
C GLN A 182 -24.79 -4.68 -18.28
N PRO A 183 -24.01 -5.05 -19.30
CA PRO A 183 -22.58 -4.76 -19.29
C PRO A 183 -22.38 -3.26 -19.09
N LEU A 184 -21.70 -2.91 -18.00
CA LEU A 184 -21.48 -1.52 -17.62
C LEU A 184 -20.06 -1.12 -18.01
N THR A 185 -19.91 0.12 -18.47
CA THR A 185 -18.60 0.73 -18.64
C THR A 185 -18.54 2.04 -17.89
N LEU A 186 -17.43 2.27 -17.20
CA LEU A 186 -17.08 3.56 -16.64
C LEU A 186 -16.20 4.31 -17.62
N ASP A 187 -16.75 5.37 -18.21
CA ASP A 187 -15.99 6.30 -19.03
C ASP A 187 -15.35 7.34 -18.12
N VAL A 188 -14.04 7.54 -18.29
CA VAL A 188 -13.22 8.49 -17.57
C VAL A 188 -12.80 9.56 -18.56
N ASN A 189 -13.15 10.82 -18.27
CA ASN A 189 -12.86 11.98 -19.12
C ASN A 189 -12.31 13.11 -18.24
N ILE A 190 -11.00 13.11 -18.04
CA ILE A 190 -10.34 14.07 -17.16
C ILE A 190 -9.63 15.11 -18.03
N ASN A 191 -9.91 16.39 -17.80
CA ASN A 191 -9.18 17.49 -18.42
C ASN A 191 -8.27 18.24 -17.44
N LYS A 192 -8.44 18.00 -16.13
CA LYS A 192 -7.66 18.68 -15.10
C LYS A 192 -7.53 17.83 -13.84
N ILE A 193 -6.34 17.88 -13.23
CA ILE A 193 -6.01 17.30 -11.94
C ILE A 193 -5.31 18.37 -11.11
N GLY A 194 -6.02 18.95 -10.15
CA GLY A 194 -5.57 20.12 -9.40
C GLY A 194 -5.21 21.28 -10.33
N LYS A 195 -3.92 21.63 -10.38
CA LYS A 195 -3.36 22.66 -11.27
C LYS A 195 -2.88 22.15 -12.63
N VAL A 196 -2.82 20.85 -12.83
CA VAL A 196 -2.33 20.24 -14.07
C VAL A 196 -3.47 20.11 -15.06
N ALA A 197 -3.40 20.85 -16.16
CA ALA A 197 -4.28 20.66 -17.30
C ALA A 197 -3.76 19.53 -18.21
N GLY A 198 -4.67 18.78 -18.81
CA GLY A 198 -4.35 17.76 -19.80
C GLY A 198 -5.60 17.10 -20.34
N PHE A 199 -5.46 15.92 -20.96
CA PHE A 199 -6.59 15.19 -21.51
C PHE A 199 -6.35 13.70 -21.35
N TRP A 200 -7.07 13.09 -20.42
CA TRP A 200 -7.00 11.66 -20.13
C TRP A 200 -8.36 11.06 -20.34
N LYS A 201 -8.41 10.09 -21.25
CA LYS A 201 -9.60 9.29 -21.53
C LYS A 201 -9.34 7.83 -21.29
N GLY A 202 -10.31 7.14 -20.72
CA GLY A 202 -10.24 5.72 -20.49
C GLY A 202 -11.63 5.13 -20.33
N GLN A 203 -11.74 3.84 -20.59
CA GLN A 203 -12.97 3.08 -20.37
C GLN A 203 -12.64 1.86 -19.52
N ILE A 204 -13.39 1.66 -18.45
CA ILE A 204 -13.22 0.53 -17.53
C ILE A 204 -14.47 -0.34 -17.63
N GLN A 205 -14.28 -1.60 -18.00
CA GLN A 205 -15.36 -2.59 -18.03
C GLN A 205 -15.73 -2.99 -16.60
N ILE A 206 -17.00 -2.86 -16.26
CA ILE A 206 -17.57 -3.27 -14.97
C ILE A 206 -18.43 -4.51 -15.25
N ASP A 207 -18.05 -5.62 -14.63
CA ASP A 207 -18.78 -6.89 -14.71
C ASP A 207 -19.80 -6.97 -13.56
N PRO A 208 -21.09 -6.68 -13.82
CA PRO A 208 -22.10 -6.68 -12.76
C PRO A 208 -22.46 -8.10 -12.32
N ALA A 209 -22.13 -9.15 -13.10
CA ALA A 209 -22.40 -10.53 -12.71
C ALA A 209 -21.56 -10.98 -11.50
N LYS A 210 -20.46 -10.28 -11.20
CA LYS A 210 -19.66 -10.48 -10.00
C LYS A 210 -20.23 -9.80 -8.75
N LEU A 211 -21.26 -8.95 -8.90
CA LEU A 211 -21.98 -8.38 -7.76
C LEU A 211 -22.81 -9.49 -7.11
N LYS A 212 -22.24 -10.14 -6.10
CA LYS A 212 -22.98 -11.07 -5.26
C LYS A 212 -24.05 -10.29 -4.52
N ASN A 213 -25.30 -10.42 -4.93
CA ASN A 213 -26.44 -9.99 -4.12
C ASN A 213 -26.38 -10.75 -2.80
N LYS A 214 -25.92 -10.09 -1.73
CA LYS A 214 -26.26 -10.51 -0.38
C LYS A 214 -27.71 -10.09 -0.16
N THR A 215 -28.63 -10.91 -0.66
CA THR A 215 -30.03 -10.81 -0.28
C THR A 215 -30.11 -11.13 1.21
N ASN A 216 -30.38 -10.12 2.02
CA ASN A 216 -30.88 -10.29 3.40
C ASN A 216 -32.41 -10.45 3.33
#